data_AF-A0A5M3WL27-F1
#
_entry.id   AF-A0A5M3WL27-F1
#
_cell.length_a   1.000
_cell.length_b   1.000
_cell.length_c   1.000
_cell.angle_alpha   90.00
_cell.angle_beta   90.00
_cell.angle_gamma   90.00
#
_symmetry.space_group_name_H-M   'P 1'
#
loop_
_entity.id
_entity.type
_entity.pdbx_description
1 polymer ?
#
loop_
_entity_poly.entity_id
_entity_poly.type
_entity_poly.pdbx_seq_one_letter_code
_entity_poly.pdbx_strand_id
1 'polypeptide(L)' 'MTELKDLETVLDRYALFHATHAELLRELGRPQEARRRDERALALTANPAQQALLTQRLTWN' A
#
# COMPACT_ATOMS: atom_id res chain seq x y z
N MET A 1 2.84 23.11 7.83
CA MET A 1 3.10 21.67 7.99
C MET A 1 1.86 20.85 8.41
N THR A 2 0.74 21.49 8.79
CA THR A 2 -0.50 20.81 9.23
C THR A 2 -1.30 20.20 8.09
N GLU A 3 -1.44 20.91 6.97
CA GLU A 3 -2.24 20.47 5.80
C GLU A 3 -1.79 19.12 5.23
N LEU A 4 -0.48 18.82 5.29
CA LEU A 4 0.04 17.54 4.80
C LEU A 4 -0.36 16.36 5.68
N LYS A 5 -0.46 16.55 7.00
CA LYS A 5 -0.90 15.51 7.95
C LYS A 5 -2.39 15.18 7.80
N ASP A 6 -3.18 16.20 7.49
CA ASP A 6 -4.61 16.02 7.22
C ASP A 6 -4.80 15.20 5.94
N LEU A 7 -4.00 15.47 4.92
CA LEU A 7 -4.00 14.70 3.68
C LEU A 7 -3.52 13.25 3.89
N GLU A 8 -2.48 13.02 4.68
CA GLU A 8 -2.04 11.67 5.05
C GLU A 8 -3.17 10.86 5.69
N THR A 9 -3.94 11.49 6.58
CA THR A 9 -5.08 10.84 7.26
C THR A 9 -6.19 10.47 6.29
N VAL A 10 -6.45 11.30 5.28
CA VAL A 10 -7.42 11.02 4.22
C VAL A 10 -6.91 9.88 3.32
N LEU A 11 -5.67 9.99 2.84
CA LEU A 11 -5.07 9.02 1.92
C LEU A 11 -4.86 7.64 2.56
N ASP A 12 -4.68 7.56 3.88
CA ASP A 12 -4.50 6.29 4.59
C ASP A 12 -5.70 5.33 4.43
N ARG A 13 -6.86 5.82 4.01
CA ARG A 13 -8.07 5.00 3.78
C ARG A 13 -8.15 4.42 2.37
N TYR A 14 -7.27 4.80 1.45
CA TYR A 14 -7.35 4.39 0.06
C TYR A 14 -6.42 3.21 -0.22
N ALA A 15 -6.99 2.06 -0.57
CA ALA A 15 -6.22 0.87 -0.90
C ALA A 15 -5.23 1.10 -2.06
N LEU A 16 -5.66 1.81 -3.11
CA LEU A 16 -4.81 2.10 -4.27
C LEU A 16 -3.62 2.98 -3.91
N PHE A 17 -3.81 3.95 -3.03
CA PHE A 17 -2.72 4.79 -2.53
C PHE A 17 -1.61 3.94 -1.89
N HIS A 18 -1.98 3.02 -1.02
CA HIS A 18 -1.02 2.12 -0.38
C HIS A 18 -0.36 1.16 -1.36
N ALA A 19 -1.11 0.61 -2.33
CA ALA A 19 -0.56 -0.30 -3.35
C ALA A 19 0.48 0.38 -4.26
N THR A 20 0.21 1.61 -4.71
CA THR A 20 1.16 2.40 -5.51
C THR A 20 2.36 2.84 -4.67
N HIS A 21 2.15 3.24 -3.41
CA HIS A 21 3.26 3.58 -2.52
C HIS A 21 4.18 2.37 -2.27
N ALA A 22 3.61 1.17 -2.14
CA ALA A 22 4.40 -0.06 -2.04
C ALA A 22 5.28 -0.30 -3.28
N GLU A 23 4.78 -0.02 -4.49
CA GLU A 23 5.56 -0.14 -5.73
C GLU A 23 6.76 0.81 -5.72
N LEU A 24 6.53 2.09 -5.41
CA LEU A 24 7.60 3.09 -5.32
C LEU A 24 8.65 2.72 -4.26
N LEU A 25 8.21 2.20 -3.11
CA LEU A 25 9.14 1.75 -2.06
C LEU A 25 10.01 0.57 -2.51
N ARG A 26 9.51 -0.33 -3.36
CA ARG A 26 10.35 -1.38 -3.95
C ARG A 26 11.40 -0.80 -4.89
N GLU A 27 11.00 0.12 -5.76
CA GLU A 27 11.91 0.80 -6.69
C GLU A 27 13.02 1.55 -5.94
N LEU A 28 12.70 2.09 -4.76
CA LEU A 28 13.67 2.73 -3.87
C LEU A 28 14.50 1.75 -3.01
N GLY A 29 14.35 0.44 -3.19
CA GLY A 29 15.10 -0.57 -2.42
C GLY A 29 14.66 -0.68 -0.95
N ARG A 30 13.41 -0.33 -0.63
CA ARG A 30 12.81 -0.37 0.72
C ARG A 30 11.75 -1.48 0.83
N PRO A 31 12.12 -2.77 0.67
CA PRO A 31 11.15 -3.87 0.51
C PRO A 31 10.31 -4.13 1.78
N GLN A 32 10.88 -3.94 2.98
CA GLN A 32 10.13 -4.12 4.23
C GLN A 32 9.00 -3.11 4.38
N GLU A 33 9.23 -1.87 3.95
CA GLU A 33 8.21 -0.83 3.99
C GLU A 33 7.18 -1.03 2.89
N ALA A 34 7.61 -1.45 1.69
CA ALA A 34 6.71 -1.85 0.62
C ALA A 34 5.75 -2.95 1.08
N ARG A 35 6.27 -3.97 1.80
CA ARG A 35 5.45 -5.05 2.35
C ARG A 35 4.35 -4.52 3.28
N ARG A 36 4.68 -3.65 4.22
CA ARG A 36 3.70 -3.03 5.14
C ARG A 36 2.62 -2.25 4.41
N ARG A 37 2.97 -1.57 3.30
CA ARG A 37 2.00 -0.85 2.48
C ARG A 37 1.08 -1.80 1.71
N ASP A 38 1.60 -2.89 1.16
CA ASP A 38 0.75 -3.91 0.53
C ASP A 38 -0.20 -4.61 1.51
N GLU A 39 0.26 -4.88 2.74
CA GLU A 39 -0.61 -5.39 3.82
C GLU A 39 -1.75 -4.41 4.14
N ARG A 40 -1.44 -3.11 4.21
CA ARG A 40 -2.46 -2.07 4.43
C ARG A 40 -3.42 -1.96 3.25
N ALA A 41 -2.92 -2.02 2.01
CA ALA A 41 -3.75 -2.03 0.81
C ALA A 41 -4.71 -3.22 0.81
N LEU A 42 -4.22 -4.41 1.20
CA LEU A 42 -5.00 -5.64 1.25
C LEU A 42 -6.13 -5.54 2.28
N ALA A 43 -5.84 -4.97 3.46
CA ALA A 43 -6.83 -4.76 4.51
C ALA A 43 -7.94 -3.76 4.13
N LEU A 44 -7.69 -2.87 3.16
CA LEU A 44 -8.62 -1.81 2.76
C LEU A 44 -9.43 -2.15 1.50
N THR A 45 -8.94 -3.05 0.64
CA THR A 45 -9.63 -3.36 -0.61
C THR A 45 -10.68 -4.46 -0.43
N ALA A 46 -11.88 -4.20 -0.93
CA ALA A 46 -12.95 -5.18 -1.10
C ALA A 46 -12.97 -5.81 -2.51
N ASN A 47 -12.04 -5.42 -3.40
CA ASN A 47 -11.99 -5.91 -4.77
C ASN A 47 -11.21 -7.24 -4.83
N PRO A 48 -11.83 -8.37 -5.20
CA PRO A 48 -11.16 -9.67 -5.22
C PRO A 48 -9.92 -9.73 -6.12
N ALA A 49 -9.92 -9.01 -7.25
CA ALA A 49 -8.76 -8.97 -8.15
C ALA A 49 -7.57 -8.25 -7.49
N GLN A 50 -7.83 -7.17 -6.76
CA GLN A 50 -6.79 -6.48 -6.00
C GLN A 50 -6.29 -7.32 -4.82
N GLN A 51 -7.17 -8.03 -4.13
CA GLN A 51 -6.79 -8.95 -3.05
C GLN A 51 -5.86 -10.05 -3.56
N ALA A 52 -6.17 -10.66 -4.70
CA ALA A 52 -5.34 -11.70 -5.32
C ALA A 52 -3.94 -11.16 -5.68
N LEU A 53 -3.87 -10.01 -6.34
CA LEU A 53 -2.60 -9.36 -6.69
C LEU A 53 -1.75 -9.02 -5.46
N LEU A 54 -2.36 -8.44 -4.42
CA LEU A 54 -1.65 -8.06 -3.19
C LEU A 54 -1.19 -9.27 -2.40
N THR A 55 -2.00 -10.33 -2.34
CA THR A 55 -1.60 -11.61 -1.72
C THR A 55 -0.39 -12.19 -2.43
N GLN A 56 -0.39 -12.23 -3.76
CA GLN A 56 0.74 -12.70 -4.56
C GLN A 56 2.01 -11.90 -4.27
N ARG A 57 1.91 -10.56 -4.24
CA ARG A 57 3.02 -9.65 -3.91
C ARG A 57 3.62 -9.89 -2.52
N LEU A 58 2.79 -10.26 -1.54
CA LEU A 58 3.23 -10.55 -0.17
C LEU A 58 3.87 -11.94 -0.01
N THR A 59 3.58 -12.87 -0.94
CA THR A 59 4.16 -14.21 -0.94
C THR A 59 5.50 -14.31 -1.69
N TRP A 60 5.79 -13.38 -2.60
CA TRP A 60 6.95 -13.45 -3.51
C TRP A 60 8.12 -12.53 -3.12
N ASN A 61 8.24 -12.22 -1.84
CA ASN A 61 9.32 -11.40 -1.28
C ASN A 61 10.03 -12.16 -0.16
#